data_AF-A0A023FW17-F1
#
_entry.id   AF-A0A023FW17-F1
#
_cell.length_a   1.000
_cell.length_b   1.000
_cell.length_c   1.000
_cell.angle_alpha   90.00
_cell.angle_beta   90.00
_cell.angle_gamma   90.00
#
_symmetry.space_group_name_H-M   'P 1'
#
loop_
_entity.id
_entity.type
_entity.pdbx_description
1 polymer ?
#
loop_
_entity_poly.entity_id
_entity_poly.type
_entity_poly.pdbx_seq_one_letter_code
_entity_poly.pdbx_strand_id
1 'polypeptide(L)'
;NALDSIQFNQDWIDESIKEEAEGVHNTLAIVENLTEFRPDLSVQAAQQGLLAWILRRLKVKMPFDANKLYCSEILSILLQNHDENKKLLGEIDGIDTLLQQLSYFKRHDPSSSDETEMMENLFGALCSSLMCSPNRERFLKGEGLQLMNLMLREKKMSRSGALKVLDFATSNVEGTDNCNKFVDILGLRTVFPLFMQTPRKYKKKGASPEEHEEHVCSVIASMLKNCKPTQRQRLLNKFTENDHEKVDRLMELHFKYLEKVHAIDNVIEQEKENPKLQDEDDQMDQEEKFYLRRLDAGLFTLQLVDYIMLDICSSGPPSIKQRVLQILNLRGGSIKTIRNIMREYAGNLGDAKDESLREVEQQRILQLVDRF
;
A
#
# COMPACT_ATOMS: atom_id res chain seq x y z
N ASN A 1 -18.21 -32.65 8.13
CA ASN A 1 -18.07 -31.63 7.08
C ASN A 1 -19.18 -30.59 7.17
N ALA A 2 -19.08 -29.64 8.10
CA ALA A 2 -20.08 -28.57 8.22
C ALA A 2 -20.06 -27.62 7.00
N LEU A 3 -18.87 -27.38 6.42
CA LEU A 3 -18.71 -26.58 5.20
C LEU A 3 -19.33 -27.26 3.97
N ASP A 4 -19.15 -28.57 3.79
CA ASP A 4 -19.80 -29.30 2.68
C ASP A 4 -21.33 -29.28 2.75
N SER A 5 -21.91 -29.14 3.95
CA SER A 5 -23.35 -28.99 4.14
C SER A 5 -23.85 -27.57 3.81
N ILE A 6 -22.98 -26.56 3.86
CA ILE A 6 -23.29 -25.18 3.45
C ILE A 6 -23.00 -25.07 1.95
N GLN A 7 -23.89 -25.60 1.13
CA GLN A 7 -23.84 -25.29 -0.31
C GLN A 7 -24.21 -23.82 -0.51
N PHE A 8 -23.25 -23.00 -0.92
CA PHE A 8 -23.45 -21.60 -1.29
C PHE A 8 -24.16 -21.42 -2.66
N ASN A 9 -25.13 -22.31 -2.96
CA ASN A 9 -26.09 -22.19 -4.05
C ASN A 9 -27.37 -21.47 -3.56
N GLN A 10 -27.19 -20.35 -2.87
CA GLN A 10 -28.27 -19.58 -2.25
C GLN A 10 -29.04 -18.70 -3.26
N ASP A 11 -29.47 -19.27 -4.39
CA ASP A 11 -30.41 -18.61 -5.31
C ASP A 11 -31.84 -18.55 -4.74
N TRP A 12 -32.05 -18.98 -3.48
CA TRP A 12 -33.36 -19.14 -2.85
C TRP A 12 -33.57 -18.31 -1.57
N ILE A 13 -32.62 -17.47 -1.17
CA ILE A 13 -32.74 -16.66 0.05
C ILE A 13 -33.22 -15.25 -0.32
N ASP A 14 -34.41 -14.90 0.16
CA ASP A 14 -35.00 -13.58 0.08
C ASP A 14 -34.75 -12.79 1.38
N GLU A 15 -33.68 -11.99 1.38
CA GLU A 15 -33.32 -11.13 2.52
C GLU A 15 -34.31 -9.99 2.80
N SER A 16 -35.42 -9.88 2.04
CA SER A 16 -36.55 -9.06 2.48
C SER A 16 -37.33 -9.70 3.64
N ILE A 17 -37.17 -11.02 3.83
CA ILE A 17 -37.70 -11.78 4.97
C ILE A 17 -36.67 -11.73 6.10
N LYS A 18 -37.11 -11.28 7.28
CA LYS A 18 -36.20 -11.04 8.42
C LYS A 18 -35.50 -12.33 8.88
N GLU A 19 -36.23 -13.43 8.97
CA GLU A 19 -35.70 -14.73 9.37
C GLU A 19 -34.62 -15.24 8.41
N GLU A 20 -34.79 -14.98 7.11
CA GLU A 20 -33.83 -15.37 6.08
C GLU A 20 -32.58 -14.47 6.10
N ALA A 21 -32.75 -13.17 6.32
CA ALA A 21 -31.63 -12.24 6.54
C ALA A 21 -30.83 -12.60 7.81
N GLU A 22 -31.48 -12.99 8.90
CA GLU A 22 -30.84 -13.52 10.11
C GLU A 22 -30.11 -14.85 9.82
N GLY A 23 -30.68 -15.70 8.95
CA GLY A 23 -30.03 -16.93 8.47
C GLY A 23 -28.72 -16.67 7.72
N VAL A 24 -28.68 -15.66 6.84
CA VAL A 24 -27.46 -15.22 6.16
C VAL A 24 -26.42 -14.76 7.18
N HIS A 25 -26.82 -13.91 8.11
CA HIS A 25 -25.93 -13.39 9.15
C HIS A 25 -25.29 -14.52 9.98
N ASN A 26 -26.10 -15.47 10.46
CA ASN A 26 -25.63 -16.62 11.21
C ASN A 26 -24.70 -17.52 10.38
N THR A 27 -24.95 -17.65 9.07
CA THR A 27 -24.07 -18.40 8.16
C THR A 27 -22.69 -17.76 8.06
N LEU A 28 -22.64 -16.42 7.90
CA LEU A 28 -21.38 -15.68 7.87
C LEU A 28 -20.62 -15.79 9.20
N ALA A 29 -21.33 -15.74 10.34
CA ALA A 29 -20.74 -15.93 11.65
C ALA A 29 -20.14 -17.34 11.85
N ILE A 30 -20.80 -18.38 11.32
CA ILE A 30 -20.23 -19.73 11.34
C ILE A 30 -18.93 -19.78 10.52
N VAL A 31 -18.92 -19.16 9.34
CA VAL A 31 -17.72 -19.09 8.50
C VAL A 31 -16.60 -18.36 9.23
N GLU A 32 -16.86 -17.18 9.80
CA GLU A 32 -15.89 -16.40 10.56
C GLU A 32 -15.22 -17.25 11.64
N ASN A 33 -16.01 -17.82 12.54
CA ASN A 33 -15.53 -18.65 13.64
C ASN A 33 -14.72 -19.86 13.15
N LEU A 34 -15.14 -20.50 12.06
CA LEU A 34 -14.41 -21.64 11.48
C LEU A 34 -13.08 -21.22 10.88
N THR A 35 -13.03 -20.08 10.18
CA THR A 35 -11.81 -19.57 9.56
C THR A 35 -10.82 -19.00 10.58
N GLU A 36 -11.31 -18.43 11.67
CA GLU A 36 -10.48 -17.98 12.80
C GLU A 36 -9.81 -19.18 13.49
N PHE A 37 -10.57 -20.25 13.75
CA PHE A 37 -10.04 -21.45 14.39
C PHE A 37 -9.17 -22.30 13.45
N ARG A 38 -9.49 -22.35 12.15
CA ARG A 38 -8.78 -23.13 11.11
C ARG A 38 -8.63 -22.31 9.83
N PRO A 39 -7.55 -21.50 9.71
CA PRO A 39 -7.31 -20.67 8.54
C PRO A 39 -7.27 -21.44 7.21
N ASP A 40 -6.85 -22.71 7.21
CA ASP A 40 -6.83 -23.56 6.01
C ASP A 40 -8.22 -23.74 5.37
N LEU A 41 -9.30 -23.63 6.16
CA LEU A 41 -10.66 -23.78 5.68
C LEU A 41 -11.11 -22.60 4.81
N SER A 42 -10.46 -21.44 4.91
CA SER A 42 -10.78 -20.27 4.07
C SER A 42 -10.60 -20.57 2.58
N VAL A 43 -9.58 -21.36 2.21
CA VAL A 43 -9.37 -21.75 0.80
C VAL A 43 -10.49 -22.67 0.32
N GLN A 44 -10.85 -23.65 1.13
CA GLN A 44 -11.90 -24.61 0.81
C GLN A 44 -13.26 -23.91 0.69
N ALA A 45 -13.62 -23.06 1.65
CA ALA A 45 -14.88 -22.31 1.64
C ALA A 45 -14.98 -21.41 0.40
N ALA A 46 -13.91 -20.69 0.05
CA ALA A 46 -13.87 -19.86 -1.14
C ALA A 46 -14.08 -20.68 -2.44
N GLN A 47 -13.40 -21.81 -2.58
CA GLN A 47 -13.52 -22.72 -3.72
C GLN A 47 -14.90 -23.40 -3.81
N GLN A 48 -15.54 -23.67 -2.67
CA GLN A 48 -16.89 -24.23 -2.59
C GLN A 48 -18.01 -23.21 -2.92
N GLY A 49 -17.65 -21.98 -3.33
CA GLY A 49 -18.58 -21.01 -3.88
C GLY A 49 -18.93 -19.84 -2.96
N LEU A 50 -18.45 -19.82 -1.70
CA LEU A 50 -18.66 -18.69 -0.79
C LEU A 50 -18.16 -17.39 -1.39
N LEU A 51 -16.95 -17.39 -1.96
CA LEU A 51 -16.34 -16.20 -2.52
C LEU A 51 -17.16 -15.64 -3.70
N ALA A 52 -17.61 -16.53 -4.59
CA ALA A 52 -18.47 -16.16 -5.70
C ALA A 52 -19.83 -15.63 -5.22
N TRP A 53 -20.40 -16.22 -4.16
CA TRP A 53 -21.64 -15.76 -3.56
C TRP A 53 -21.49 -14.36 -2.93
N ILE A 54 -20.44 -14.13 -2.14
CA ILE A 54 -20.15 -12.82 -1.53
C ILE A 54 -20.04 -11.73 -2.61
N LEU A 55 -19.31 -11.98 -3.70
CA LEU A 55 -19.15 -11.02 -4.79
C LEU A 55 -20.50 -10.70 -5.47
N ARG A 56 -21.34 -11.72 -5.70
CA ARG A 56 -22.71 -11.49 -6.21
C ARG A 56 -23.51 -10.64 -5.23
N ARG A 57 -23.49 -10.96 -3.93
CA ARG A 57 -24.22 -10.24 -2.89
C ARG A 57 -23.79 -8.78 -2.77
N LEU A 58 -22.50 -8.49 -2.84
CA LEU A 58 -21.98 -7.12 -2.85
C LEU A 58 -22.48 -6.34 -4.08
N LYS A 59 -22.61 -7.00 -5.24
CA LYS A 59 -23.05 -6.40 -6.51
C LYS A 59 -24.56 -6.12 -6.57
N VAL A 60 -25.38 -6.82 -5.78
CA VAL A 60 -26.84 -6.61 -5.76
C VAL A 60 -27.14 -5.15 -5.47
N LYS A 61 -28.02 -4.57 -6.30
CA LYS A 61 -28.49 -3.18 -6.16
C LYS A 61 -29.57 -3.10 -5.07
N MET A 62 -29.16 -3.29 -3.84
CA MET A 62 -29.99 -3.10 -2.65
C MET A 62 -29.41 -1.99 -1.77
N PRO A 63 -30.24 -1.38 -0.90
CA PRO A 63 -29.75 -0.47 0.12
C PRO A 63 -28.65 -1.14 0.96
N PHE A 64 -27.76 -0.31 1.51
CA PHE A 64 -26.78 -0.78 2.47
C PHE A 64 -27.48 -1.40 3.69
N ASP A 65 -27.02 -2.57 4.12
CA ASP A 65 -27.48 -3.30 5.29
C ASP A 65 -26.32 -3.97 6.03
N ALA A 66 -26.59 -4.50 7.23
CA ALA A 66 -25.58 -5.13 8.06
C ALA A 66 -24.95 -6.37 7.40
N ASN A 67 -25.73 -7.14 6.63
CA ASN A 67 -25.22 -8.31 5.90
C ASN A 67 -24.24 -7.90 4.78
N LYS A 68 -24.45 -6.76 4.11
CA LYS A 68 -23.51 -6.23 3.11
C LYS A 68 -22.18 -5.80 3.75
N LEU A 69 -22.23 -5.18 4.94
CA LEU A 69 -21.02 -4.91 5.73
C LEU A 69 -20.32 -6.23 6.09
N TYR A 70 -21.03 -7.19 6.66
CA TYR A 70 -20.44 -8.45 7.09
C TYR A 70 -19.81 -9.24 5.93
N CYS A 71 -20.46 -9.23 4.75
CA CYS A 71 -19.88 -9.78 3.53
C CYS A 71 -18.51 -9.16 3.18
N SER A 72 -18.30 -7.86 3.42
CA SER A 72 -17.02 -7.19 3.17
C SER A 72 -15.92 -7.59 4.17
N GLU A 73 -16.30 -7.91 5.41
CA GLU A 73 -15.40 -8.40 6.45
C GLU A 73 -14.96 -9.83 6.15
N ILE A 74 -15.93 -10.72 5.88
CA ILE A 74 -15.63 -12.11 5.47
C ILE A 74 -14.79 -12.15 4.20
N LEU A 75 -15.05 -11.27 3.22
CA LEU A 75 -14.20 -11.16 2.04
C LEU A 75 -12.76 -10.83 2.41
N SER A 76 -12.55 -9.93 3.36
CA SER A 76 -11.21 -9.54 3.81
C SER A 76 -10.50 -10.72 4.49
N ILE A 77 -11.21 -11.47 5.33
CA ILE A 77 -10.70 -12.69 5.99
C ILE A 77 -10.31 -13.75 4.95
N LEU A 78 -11.17 -14.01 3.95
CA LEU A 78 -10.89 -15.01 2.92
C LEU A 78 -9.65 -14.68 2.08
N LEU A 79 -9.30 -13.40 1.93
CA LEU A 79 -8.14 -12.97 1.13
C LEU A 79 -6.87 -12.80 1.95
N GLN A 80 -6.97 -12.72 3.28
CA GLN A 80 -5.85 -12.46 4.17
C GLN A 80 -4.90 -13.66 4.17
N ASN A 81 -3.67 -13.48 3.65
CA ASN A 81 -2.61 -14.49 3.59
C ASN A 81 -2.87 -15.71 2.67
N HIS A 82 -3.92 -15.68 1.84
CA HIS A 82 -4.30 -16.83 1.00
C HIS A 82 -4.19 -16.49 -0.48
N ASP A 83 -3.05 -16.83 -1.09
CA ASP A 83 -2.75 -16.48 -2.50
C ASP A 83 -3.69 -17.19 -3.49
N GLU A 84 -4.16 -18.39 -3.16
CA GLU A 84 -5.16 -19.15 -3.91
C GLU A 84 -6.48 -18.39 -4.02
N ASN A 85 -6.94 -17.79 -2.92
CA ASN A 85 -8.18 -17.03 -2.87
C ASN A 85 -8.07 -15.71 -3.63
N LYS A 86 -6.91 -15.04 -3.56
CA LYS A 86 -6.64 -13.84 -4.38
C LYS A 86 -6.65 -14.19 -5.87
N LYS A 87 -6.10 -15.33 -6.26
CA LYS A 87 -6.12 -15.82 -7.65
C LYS A 87 -7.55 -16.13 -8.11
N LEU A 88 -8.30 -16.89 -7.30
CA LEU A 88 -9.70 -17.23 -7.58
C LEU A 88 -10.57 -15.98 -7.71
N LEU A 89 -10.42 -15.00 -6.82
CA LEU A 89 -11.13 -13.71 -6.89
C LEU A 89 -10.94 -13.05 -8.26
N GLY A 90 -9.72 -13.08 -8.79
CA GLY A 90 -9.43 -12.54 -10.12
C GLY A 90 -10.05 -13.35 -11.27
N GLU A 91 -10.13 -14.67 -11.13
CA GLU A 91 -10.72 -15.57 -12.14
C GLU A 91 -12.25 -15.42 -12.26
N ILE A 92 -12.91 -14.97 -11.20
CA ILE A 92 -14.38 -14.79 -11.14
C ILE A 92 -14.82 -13.31 -11.22
N ASP A 93 -14.04 -12.46 -11.91
CA ASP A 93 -14.32 -11.03 -12.11
C ASP A 93 -14.50 -10.23 -10.79
N GLY A 94 -13.86 -10.67 -9.72
CA GLY A 94 -13.94 -10.01 -8.42
C GLY A 94 -13.27 -8.63 -8.39
N ILE A 95 -12.22 -8.42 -9.18
CA ILE A 95 -11.56 -7.11 -9.29
C ILE A 95 -12.53 -6.05 -9.83
N ASP A 96 -13.27 -6.37 -10.90
CA ASP A 96 -14.26 -5.47 -11.47
C ASP A 96 -15.42 -5.22 -10.49
N THR A 97 -15.82 -6.25 -9.75
CA THR A 97 -16.85 -6.12 -8.71
C THR A 97 -16.41 -5.15 -7.60
N LEU A 98 -15.19 -5.30 -7.09
CA LEU A 98 -14.61 -4.38 -6.09
C LEU A 98 -14.52 -2.95 -6.62
N LEU A 99 -14.02 -2.76 -7.84
CA LEU A 99 -13.95 -1.44 -8.48
C LEU A 99 -15.33 -0.80 -8.65
N GLN A 100 -16.34 -1.58 -9.05
CA GLN A 100 -17.71 -1.10 -9.18
C GLN A 100 -18.28 -0.64 -7.83
N GLN A 101 -18.10 -1.42 -6.76
CA GLN A 101 -18.56 -1.04 -5.42
C GLN A 101 -17.84 0.22 -4.91
N LEU A 102 -16.52 0.27 -5.04
CA LEU A 102 -15.73 1.44 -4.67
C LEU A 102 -16.10 2.68 -5.50
N SER A 103 -16.50 2.50 -6.76
CA SER A 103 -16.89 3.61 -7.63
C SER A 103 -18.07 4.43 -7.11
N TYR A 104 -18.89 3.89 -6.21
CA TYR A 104 -19.95 4.63 -5.54
C TYR A 104 -19.38 5.80 -4.70
N PHE A 105 -18.25 5.58 -4.04
CA PHE A 105 -17.58 6.54 -3.15
C PHE A 105 -16.64 7.52 -3.89
N LYS A 106 -16.68 7.57 -5.24
CA LYS A 106 -15.79 8.44 -6.01
C LYS A 106 -16.07 9.94 -5.83
N ARG A 107 -17.33 10.29 -5.55
CA ARG A 107 -17.81 11.69 -5.44
C ARG A 107 -18.60 11.97 -4.16
N HIS A 108 -18.94 10.94 -3.40
CA HIS A 108 -19.75 11.04 -2.19
C HIS A 108 -19.00 10.36 -1.04
N ASP A 109 -19.14 10.91 0.17
CA ASP A 109 -18.68 10.24 1.38
C ASP A 109 -19.72 9.17 1.77
N PRO A 110 -19.30 8.10 2.47
CA PRO A 110 -20.22 7.21 3.18
C PRO A 110 -21.17 7.98 4.10
N SER A 111 -22.39 7.46 4.25
CA SER A 111 -23.50 8.05 4.99
C SER A 111 -23.46 7.69 6.47
N SER A 112 -22.86 6.54 6.82
CA SER A 112 -22.77 6.02 8.18
C SER A 112 -21.34 5.55 8.52
N SER A 113 -21.09 5.22 9.79
CA SER A 113 -19.82 4.61 10.21
C SER A 113 -19.68 3.21 9.60
N ASP A 114 -20.75 2.43 9.60
CA ASP A 114 -20.82 1.08 9.04
C ASP A 114 -20.52 1.09 7.52
N GLU A 115 -21.05 2.08 6.78
CA GLU A 115 -20.74 2.23 5.35
C GLU A 115 -19.29 2.68 5.13
N THR A 116 -18.71 3.41 6.09
CA THR A 116 -17.28 3.77 6.08
C THR A 116 -16.41 2.53 6.26
N GLU A 117 -16.76 1.66 7.21
CA GLU A 117 -16.07 0.40 7.48
C GLU A 117 -16.15 -0.54 6.29
N MET A 118 -17.33 -0.70 5.68
CA MET A 118 -17.48 -1.47 4.44
C MET A 118 -16.58 -0.92 3.33
N MET A 119 -16.52 0.40 3.15
CA MET A 119 -15.63 1.01 2.15
C MET A 119 -14.15 0.69 2.45
N GLU A 120 -13.72 0.76 3.70
CA GLU A 120 -12.34 0.43 4.11
C GLU A 120 -12.02 -1.06 3.90
N ASN A 121 -12.96 -1.96 4.21
CA ASN A 121 -12.86 -3.39 3.94
C ASN A 121 -12.71 -3.68 2.44
N LEU A 122 -13.49 -3.01 1.59
CA LEU A 122 -13.37 -3.14 0.12
C LEU A 122 -12.02 -2.65 -0.40
N PHE A 123 -11.49 -1.54 0.15
CA PHE A 123 -10.14 -1.09 -0.18
C PHE A 123 -9.08 -2.09 0.29
N GLY A 124 -9.22 -2.65 1.50
CA GLY A 124 -8.34 -3.69 2.04
C GLY A 124 -8.33 -4.95 1.16
N ALA A 125 -9.51 -5.45 0.79
CA ALA A 125 -9.70 -6.59 -0.11
C ALA A 125 -9.04 -6.33 -1.48
N LEU A 126 -9.18 -5.12 -2.03
CA LEU A 126 -8.54 -4.76 -3.29
C LEU A 126 -7.01 -4.70 -3.16
N CYS A 127 -6.48 -4.11 -2.09
CA CYS A 127 -5.03 -4.09 -1.83
C CYS A 127 -4.46 -5.51 -1.70
N SER A 128 -5.12 -6.36 -0.91
CA SER A 128 -4.74 -7.77 -0.74
C SER A 128 -4.75 -8.50 -2.09
N SER A 129 -5.80 -8.30 -2.89
CA SER A 129 -5.93 -8.91 -4.22
C SER A 129 -4.81 -8.51 -5.17
N LEU A 130 -4.32 -7.27 -5.09
CA LEU A 130 -3.22 -6.74 -5.92
C LEU A 130 -1.84 -7.31 -5.57
N MET A 131 -1.69 -7.98 -4.41
CA MET A 131 -0.48 -8.73 -4.10
C MET A 131 -0.35 -9.99 -4.98
N CYS A 132 -1.42 -10.42 -5.64
CA CYS A 132 -1.38 -11.48 -6.65
C CYS A 132 -1.12 -10.85 -8.03
N SER A 133 0.04 -11.16 -8.63
CA SER A 133 0.51 -10.54 -9.88
C SER A 133 -0.54 -10.51 -11.02
N PRO A 134 -1.25 -11.60 -11.36
CA PRO A 134 -2.30 -11.58 -12.40
C PRO A 134 -3.42 -10.55 -12.18
N ASN A 135 -3.69 -10.18 -10.92
CA ASN A 135 -4.74 -9.21 -10.62
C ASN A 135 -4.34 -7.77 -10.93
N ARG A 136 -3.04 -7.47 -11.07
CA ARG A 136 -2.58 -6.14 -11.51
C ARG A 136 -2.99 -5.85 -12.94
N GLU A 137 -2.91 -6.85 -13.83
CA GLU A 137 -3.40 -6.72 -15.22
C GLU A 137 -4.93 -6.58 -15.26
N ARG A 138 -5.65 -7.35 -14.44
CA ARG A 138 -7.12 -7.24 -14.32
C ARG A 138 -7.54 -5.85 -13.82
N PHE A 139 -6.86 -5.34 -12.80
CA PHE A 139 -7.08 -3.98 -12.29
C PHE A 139 -6.81 -2.89 -13.34
N LEU A 140 -5.76 -3.07 -14.15
CA LEU A 140 -5.45 -2.19 -15.28
C LEU A 140 -6.57 -2.19 -16.33
N LYS A 141 -7.04 -3.39 -16.72
CA LYS A 141 -8.14 -3.57 -17.69
C LYS A 141 -9.47 -3.01 -17.18
N GLY A 142 -9.76 -3.16 -15.88
CA GLY A 142 -10.95 -2.64 -15.20
C GLY A 142 -10.92 -1.12 -14.94
N GLU A 143 -9.99 -0.38 -15.52
CA GLU A 143 -9.81 1.07 -15.32
C GLU A 143 -9.58 1.49 -13.85
N GLY A 144 -9.00 0.59 -13.05
CA GLY A 144 -8.75 0.85 -11.63
C GLY A 144 -7.89 2.08 -11.39
N LEU A 145 -6.86 2.31 -12.21
CA LEU A 145 -6.00 3.50 -12.14
C LEU A 145 -6.78 4.80 -12.38
N GLN A 146 -7.69 4.81 -13.34
CA GLN A 146 -8.55 5.96 -13.65
C GLN A 146 -9.46 6.27 -12.46
N LEU A 147 -10.05 5.24 -11.84
CA LEU A 147 -10.90 5.40 -10.67
C LEU A 147 -10.11 5.95 -9.48
N MET A 148 -8.95 5.37 -9.15
CA MET A 148 -8.11 5.85 -8.04
C MET A 148 -7.64 7.29 -8.28
N ASN A 149 -7.19 7.60 -9.50
CA ASN A 149 -6.76 8.95 -9.86
C ASN A 149 -7.93 9.97 -9.74
N LEU A 150 -9.15 9.57 -10.08
CA LEU A 150 -10.34 10.40 -9.87
C LEU A 150 -10.63 10.61 -8.38
N MET A 151 -10.63 9.55 -7.57
CA MET A 151 -10.85 9.64 -6.12
C MET A 151 -9.85 10.56 -5.41
N LEU A 152 -8.57 10.50 -5.82
CA LEU A 152 -7.55 11.42 -5.31
C LEU A 152 -7.86 12.89 -5.61
N ARG A 153 -8.43 13.18 -6.78
CA ARG A 153 -8.78 14.54 -7.23
C ARG A 153 -10.07 15.08 -6.59
N GLU A 154 -11.04 14.21 -6.33
CA GLU A 154 -12.35 14.56 -5.74
C GLU A 154 -12.28 14.87 -4.24
N LYS A 155 -11.15 14.52 -3.62
CA LYS A 155 -10.79 14.96 -2.27
C LYS A 155 -11.74 14.46 -1.16
N LYS A 156 -12.46 13.36 -1.39
CA LYS A 156 -13.38 12.69 -0.44
C LYS A 156 -12.68 11.74 0.53
N MET A 157 -13.45 11.10 1.43
CA MET A 157 -12.93 10.07 2.35
C MET A 157 -12.19 8.93 1.64
N SER A 158 -12.65 8.54 0.45
CA SER A 158 -12.04 7.51 -0.38
C SER A 158 -10.61 7.82 -0.86
N ARG A 159 -10.12 9.06 -0.67
CA ARG A 159 -8.76 9.46 -1.06
C ARG A 159 -7.68 8.59 -0.41
N SER A 160 -7.84 8.31 0.89
CA SER A 160 -6.83 7.55 1.65
C SER A 160 -6.70 6.12 1.11
N GLY A 161 -7.83 5.44 0.95
CA GLY A 161 -7.87 4.10 0.35
C GLY A 161 -7.37 4.09 -1.10
N ALA A 162 -7.71 5.11 -1.89
CA ALA A 162 -7.26 5.22 -3.27
C ALA A 162 -5.73 5.38 -3.40
N LEU A 163 -5.11 6.15 -2.51
CA LEU A 163 -3.65 6.29 -2.47
C LEU A 163 -2.97 4.96 -2.11
N LYS A 164 -3.49 4.25 -1.10
CA LYS A 164 -3.01 2.92 -0.71
C LYS A 164 -3.14 1.91 -1.84
N VAL A 165 -4.26 1.88 -2.56
CA VAL A 165 -4.42 1.00 -3.73
C VAL A 165 -3.39 1.31 -4.82
N LEU A 166 -3.10 2.59 -5.08
CA LEU A 166 -2.08 2.97 -6.07
C LEU A 166 -0.68 2.49 -5.67
N ASP A 167 -0.34 2.56 -4.39
CA ASP A 167 0.91 2.03 -3.85
C ASP A 167 1.06 0.53 -4.19
N PHE A 168 0.07 -0.28 -3.82
CA PHE A 168 0.08 -1.72 -4.10
C PHE A 168 0.06 -2.06 -5.61
N ALA A 169 -0.68 -1.27 -6.40
CA ALA A 169 -0.79 -1.46 -7.85
C ALA A 169 0.50 -1.13 -8.61
N THR A 170 1.31 -0.18 -8.10
CA THR A 170 2.53 0.30 -8.76
C THR A 170 3.81 -0.34 -8.21
N SER A 171 3.74 -0.96 -7.04
CA SER A 171 4.84 -1.65 -6.38
C SER A 171 5.41 -2.82 -7.18
N ASN A 172 6.71 -3.05 -6.99
CA ASN A 172 7.50 -4.17 -7.57
C ASN A 172 7.53 -4.21 -9.10
N VAL A 173 8.24 -5.18 -9.67
CA VAL A 173 8.42 -5.30 -11.12
C VAL A 173 7.09 -5.51 -11.85
N GLU A 174 6.14 -6.19 -11.22
CA GLU A 174 4.83 -6.47 -11.84
C GLU A 174 3.90 -5.25 -11.83
N GLY A 175 4.27 -4.16 -11.14
CA GLY A 175 3.61 -2.86 -11.22
C GLY A 175 4.01 -2.02 -12.45
N THR A 176 4.90 -2.52 -13.31
CA THR A 176 5.47 -1.76 -14.45
C THR A 176 4.42 -1.17 -15.38
N ASP A 177 3.46 -1.96 -15.85
CA ASP A 177 2.44 -1.44 -16.77
C ASP A 177 1.51 -0.43 -16.08
N ASN A 178 1.25 -0.63 -14.78
CA ASN A 178 0.47 0.30 -13.97
C ASN A 178 1.19 1.65 -13.80
N CYS A 179 2.50 1.65 -13.51
CA CYS A 179 3.31 2.87 -13.44
C CYS A 179 3.23 3.67 -14.74
N ASN A 180 3.45 3.00 -15.88
CA ASN A 180 3.42 3.65 -17.18
C ASN A 180 2.04 4.23 -17.50
N LYS A 181 0.98 3.42 -17.31
CA LYS A 181 -0.39 3.88 -17.54
C LYS A 181 -0.76 5.04 -16.63
N PHE A 182 -0.35 5.03 -15.36
CA PHE A 182 -0.63 6.10 -14.41
C PHE A 182 -0.05 7.44 -14.88
N VAL A 183 1.17 7.45 -15.44
CA VAL A 183 1.77 8.64 -16.05
C VAL A 183 0.99 9.09 -17.30
N ASP A 184 0.52 8.15 -18.12
CA ASP A 184 -0.25 8.44 -19.34
C ASP A 184 -1.62 9.05 -19.04
N ILE A 185 -2.30 8.63 -17.98
CA ILE A 185 -3.58 9.20 -17.53
C ILE A 185 -3.42 10.46 -16.67
N LEU A 186 -2.29 11.17 -16.81
CA LEU A 186 -1.96 12.41 -16.09
C LEU A 186 -1.85 12.25 -14.56
N GLY A 187 -1.55 11.06 -14.04
CA GLY A 187 -1.39 10.78 -12.61
C GLY A 187 -0.32 11.65 -11.93
N LEU A 188 0.71 12.09 -12.67
CA LEU A 188 1.73 13.03 -12.16
C LEU A 188 1.13 14.38 -11.70
N ARG A 189 0.04 14.84 -12.33
CA ARG A 189 -0.66 16.08 -11.91
C ARG A 189 -1.48 15.88 -10.64
N THR A 190 -1.66 14.65 -10.20
CA THR A 190 -2.42 14.29 -8.99
C THR A 190 -1.48 13.96 -7.83
N VAL A 191 -0.45 13.15 -8.06
CA VAL A 191 0.45 12.68 -6.99
C VAL A 191 1.41 13.76 -6.50
N PHE A 192 1.95 14.61 -7.38
CA PHE A 192 2.91 15.65 -6.95
C PHE A 192 2.30 16.75 -6.05
N PRO A 193 1.05 17.20 -6.26
CA PRO A 193 0.39 18.03 -5.26
C PRO A 193 0.28 17.36 -3.88
N LEU A 194 0.06 16.04 -3.83
CA LEU A 194 0.00 15.27 -2.58
C LEU A 194 1.38 15.08 -1.94
N PHE A 195 2.45 15.08 -2.74
CA PHE A 195 3.84 15.08 -2.27
C PHE A 195 4.25 16.42 -1.68
N MET A 196 3.88 17.52 -2.35
CA MET A 196 4.16 18.88 -1.88
C MET A 196 3.37 19.24 -0.63
N GLN A 197 2.13 18.74 -0.51
CA GLN A 197 1.27 19.08 0.62
C GLN A 197 0.55 17.84 1.16
N THR A 198 0.98 17.42 2.35
CA THR A 198 0.32 16.39 3.14
C THR A 198 -1.06 16.88 3.59
N PRO A 199 -2.16 16.26 3.13
CA PRO A 199 -3.50 16.65 3.54
C PRO A 199 -3.70 16.48 5.05
N ARG A 200 -4.45 17.40 5.66
CA ARG A 200 -4.92 17.22 7.05
C ARG A 200 -5.96 16.10 7.11
N LYS A 201 -6.06 15.40 8.24
CA LYS A 201 -7.07 14.35 8.49
C LYS A 201 -8.47 14.87 8.12
N TYR A 202 -9.19 14.12 7.30
CA TYR A 202 -10.52 14.49 6.86
C TYR A 202 -11.55 14.17 7.95
N LYS A 203 -12.21 15.19 8.52
CA LYS A 203 -13.19 15.00 9.62
C LYS A 203 -12.64 14.14 10.79
N LYS A 204 -11.34 14.27 11.11
CA LYS A 204 -10.61 13.47 12.14
C LYS A 204 -10.54 11.95 11.85
N LYS A 205 -10.99 11.47 10.70
CA LYS A 205 -10.86 10.10 10.21
C LYS A 205 -9.89 10.05 9.00
N GLY A 206 -9.36 8.86 8.70
CA GLY A 206 -8.42 8.63 7.59
C GLY A 206 -6.93 8.65 7.99
N ALA A 207 -6.07 8.40 6.99
CA ALA A 207 -4.63 8.22 7.20
C ALA A 207 -3.97 9.37 7.97
N SER A 208 -2.99 8.99 8.79
CA SER A 208 -2.03 9.89 9.40
C SER A 208 -1.21 10.64 8.32
N PRO A 209 -0.66 11.81 8.65
CA PRO A 209 0.28 12.51 7.78
C PRO A 209 1.46 11.62 7.36
N GLU A 210 1.96 10.79 8.29
CA GLU A 210 3.06 9.86 8.08
C GLU A 210 2.70 8.76 7.07
N GLU A 211 1.58 8.06 7.25
CA GLU A 211 1.11 7.04 6.29
C GLU A 211 0.86 7.64 4.89
N HIS A 212 0.34 8.86 4.83
CA HIS A 212 0.16 9.56 3.56
C HIS A 212 1.51 9.84 2.88
N GLU A 213 2.49 10.36 3.62
CA GLU A 213 3.82 10.65 3.11
C GLU A 213 4.53 9.37 2.64
N GLU A 214 4.39 8.28 3.40
CA GLU A 214 4.91 6.96 3.05
C GLU A 214 4.35 6.47 1.71
N HIS A 215 3.02 6.37 1.59
CA HIS A 215 2.39 5.88 0.35
C HIS A 215 2.71 6.77 -0.85
N VAL A 216 2.76 8.10 -0.69
CA VAL A 216 3.16 8.99 -1.79
C VAL A 216 4.61 8.74 -2.20
N CYS A 217 5.54 8.63 -1.25
CA CYS A 217 6.94 8.35 -1.54
C CYS A 217 7.09 6.98 -2.20
N SER A 218 6.35 5.97 -1.73
CA SER A 218 6.37 4.62 -2.31
C SER A 218 5.90 4.61 -3.76
N VAL A 219 4.79 5.31 -4.07
CA VAL A 219 4.31 5.45 -5.46
C VAL A 219 5.34 6.16 -6.35
N ILE A 220 5.98 7.22 -5.86
CA ILE A 220 7.02 7.94 -6.64
C ILE A 220 8.25 7.05 -6.85
N ALA A 221 8.73 6.37 -5.81
CA ALA A 221 9.86 5.44 -5.87
C ALA A 221 9.59 4.29 -6.87
N SER A 222 8.39 3.71 -6.81
CA SER A 222 7.93 2.66 -7.72
C SER A 222 7.85 3.15 -9.17
N MET A 223 7.34 4.36 -9.42
CA MET A 223 7.34 4.93 -10.76
C MET A 223 8.75 5.23 -11.26
N LEU A 224 9.66 5.72 -10.41
CA LEU A 224 11.07 5.90 -10.80
C LEU A 224 11.65 4.54 -11.21
N LYS A 225 11.49 3.50 -10.39
CA LYS A 225 12.02 2.17 -10.67
C LYS A 225 11.48 1.56 -11.97
N ASN A 226 10.17 1.68 -12.21
CA ASN A 226 9.47 0.85 -13.20
C ASN A 226 9.04 1.58 -14.48
N CYS A 227 9.05 2.92 -14.53
CA CYS A 227 8.61 3.64 -15.74
C CYS A 227 9.57 3.41 -16.93
N LYS A 228 8.99 3.24 -18.12
CA LYS A 228 9.71 3.24 -19.41
C LYS A 228 10.35 4.61 -19.66
N PRO A 229 11.38 4.72 -20.52
CA PRO A 229 12.16 5.94 -20.69
C PRO A 229 11.34 7.22 -20.91
N THR A 230 10.28 7.17 -21.73
CA THR A 230 9.41 8.33 -22.00
C THR A 230 8.66 8.80 -20.77
N GLN A 231 8.00 7.88 -20.05
CA GLN A 231 7.26 8.19 -18.82
C GLN A 231 8.22 8.59 -17.69
N ARG A 232 9.37 7.93 -17.59
CA ARG A 232 10.45 8.24 -16.64
C ARG A 232 11.00 9.65 -16.87
N GLN A 233 11.21 10.07 -18.11
CA GLN A 233 11.65 11.44 -18.42
C GLN A 233 10.61 12.48 -17.94
N ARG A 234 9.31 12.22 -18.14
CA ARG A 234 8.24 13.09 -17.64
C ARG A 234 8.25 13.19 -16.11
N LEU A 235 8.56 12.10 -15.42
CA LEU A 235 8.71 12.06 -13.96
C LEU A 235 9.93 12.86 -13.50
N LEU A 236 11.10 12.68 -14.13
CA LEU A 236 12.31 13.43 -13.81
C LEU A 236 12.13 14.94 -14.01
N ASN A 237 11.41 15.35 -15.06
CA ASN A 237 11.10 16.76 -15.30
C ASN A 237 10.28 17.39 -14.16
N LYS A 238 9.51 16.62 -13.37
CA LYS A 238 8.80 17.16 -12.19
C LYS A 238 9.74 17.70 -11.12
N PHE A 239 10.96 17.16 -11.04
CA PHE A 239 11.99 17.57 -10.08
C PHE A 239 12.82 18.78 -10.56
N THR A 240 12.61 19.26 -11.78
CA THR A 240 13.25 20.49 -12.32
C THR A 240 12.30 21.67 -12.43
N GLU A 241 10.99 21.44 -12.30
CA GLU A 241 9.98 22.50 -12.28
C GLU A 241 10.13 23.46 -11.09
N ASN A 242 9.78 24.73 -11.31
CA ASN A 242 9.68 25.76 -10.27
C ASN A 242 10.94 25.87 -9.39
N ASP A 243 12.11 26.00 -10.02
CA ASP A 243 13.39 26.10 -9.32
C ASP A 243 13.65 24.94 -8.34
N HIS A 244 13.37 23.71 -8.80
CA HIS A 244 13.60 22.50 -8.03
C HIS A 244 12.78 22.39 -6.72
N GLU A 245 11.59 23.00 -6.62
CA GLU A 245 10.78 22.99 -5.38
C GLU A 245 10.46 21.57 -4.86
N LYS A 246 10.43 20.55 -5.75
CA LYS A 246 10.20 19.14 -5.38
C LYS A 246 11.44 18.54 -4.72
N VAL A 247 12.63 18.98 -5.12
CA VAL A 247 13.89 18.60 -4.46
C VAL A 247 13.93 19.24 -3.08
N ASP A 248 13.48 20.49 -2.94
CA ASP A 248 13.39 21.16 -1.63
C ASP A 248 12.46 20.40 -0.68
N ARG A 249 11.27 20.00 -1.17
CA ARG A 249 10.33 19.15 -0.42
C ARG A 249 10.94 17.79 -0.06
N LEU A 250 11.66 17.16 -1.00
CA LEU A 250 12.34 15.88 -0.75
C LEU A 250 13.38 16.01 0.37
N MET A 251 14.17 17.08 0.37
CA MET A 251 15.13 17.36 1.43
C MET A 251 14.44 17.67 2.76
N GLU A 252 13.32 18.39 2.75
CA GLU A 252 12.52 18.62 3.97
C GLU A 252 12.07 17.30 4.60
N LEU A 253 11.54 16.38 3.80
CA LEU A 253 11.15 15.04 4.24
C LEU A 253 12.34 14.25 4.76
N HIS A 254 13.49 14.29 4.06
CA HIS A 254 14.72 13.63 4.50
C HIS A 254 15.09 14.07 5.92
N PHE A 255 15.23 15.37 6.17
CA PHE A 255 15.61 15.86 7.51
C PHE A 255 14.54 15.55 8.57
N LYS A 256 13.26 15.66 8.23
CA LYS A 256 12.14 15.33 9.14
C LYS A 256 12.23 13.89 9.64
N TYR A 257 12.39 12.93 8.72
CA TYR A 257 12.43 11.52 9.10
C TYR A 257 13.79 11.08 9.64
N LEU A 258 14.89 11.69 9.18
CA LEU A 258 16.22 11.47 9.75
C LEU A 258 16.25 11.85 11.24
N GLU A 259 15.69 13.00 11.61
CA GLU A 259 15.62 13.43 13.00
C GLU A 259 14.79 12.47 13.87
N LYS A 260 13.65 11.98 13.36
CA LYS A 260 12.82 10.99 14.05
C LYS A 260 13.56 9.67 14.28
N VAL A 261 14.23 9.15 13.25
CA VAL A 261 14.99 7.89 13.33
C VAL A 261 16.19 8.05 14.26
N HIS A 262 16.96 9.13 14.14
CA HIS A 262 18.09 9.41 15.04
C HIS A 262 17.67 9.53 16.52
N ALA A 263 16.50 10.13 16.80
CA ALA A 263 15.99 10.20 18.16
C ALA A 263 15.75 8.81 18.75
N ILE A 264 15.26 7.86 17.95
CA ILE A 264 15.07 6.47 18.37
C ILE A 264 16.41 5.73 18.45
N ASP A 265 17.33 5.94 17.52
CA ASP A 265 18.67 5.34 17.56
C ASP A 265 19.41 5.72 18.86
N ASN A 266 19.35 7.00 19.28
CA ASN A 266 19.94 7.45 20.54
C ASN A 266 19.35 6.75 21.78
N VAL A 267 18.04 6.49 21.78
CA VAL A 267 17.37 5.76 22.87
C VAL A 267 17.83 4.30 22.87
N ILE A 268 17.91 3.67 21.70
CA ILE A 268 18.39 2.29 21.54
C ILE A 268 19.85 2.17 22.00
N GLU A 269 20.71 3.12 21.66
CA GLU A 269 22.12 3.13 22.11
C GLU A 269 22.22 3.19 23.64
N GLN A 270 21.44 4.05 24.29
CA GLN A 270 21.40 4.12 25.76
C GLN A 270 20.88 2.83 26.42
N GLU A 271 19.91 2.16 25.80
CA GLU A 271 19.41 0.87 26.27
C GLU A 271 20.46 -0.23 26.13
N LYS A 272 21.22 -0.25 25.02
CA LYS A 272 22.31 -1.20 24.79
C LYS A 272 23.46 -1.04 25.78
N GLU A 273 23.71 0.17 26.28
CA GLU A 273 24.74 0.44 27.29
C GLU A 273 24.33 0.02 28.71
N ASN A 274 23.07 -0.41 28.95
CA ASN A 274 22.59 -0.81 30.27
C ASN A 274 22.69 -2.34 30.48
N PRO A 275 23.69 -2.84 31.23
CA PRO A 275 23.99 -4.28 31.37
C PRO A 275 22.92 -5.10 32.12
N LYS A 276 21.83 -4.48 32.59
CA LYS A 276 20.73 -5.17 33.29
C LYS A 276 19.70 -5.83 32.36
N LEU A 277 19.86 -5.68 31.04
CA LEU A 277 18.96 -6.23 30.01
C LEU A 277 19.63 -7.32 29.13
N GLN A 278 20.83 -7.76 29.48
CA GLN A 278 21.57 -8.80 28.76
C GLN A 278 21.30 -10.18 29.38
N ASP A 279 20.16 -10.80 29.03
CA ASP A 279 20.08 -12.26 28.98
C ASP A 279 20.54 -12.69 27.57
N GLU A 280 21.52 -13.59 27.49
CA GLU A 280 22.21 -13.96 26.24
C GLU A 280 21.31 -14.72 25.24
N ASP A 281 20.21 -15.34 25.71
CA ASP A 281 19.25 -16.09 24.88
C ASP A 281 18.24 -15.20 24.11
N ASP A 282 18.27 -13.87 24.32
CA ASP A 282 17.27 -12.90 23.79
C ASP A 282 17.82 -11.95 22.70
N GLN A 283 19.08 -12.12 22.25
CA GLN A 283 19.78 -11.13 21.41
C GLN A 283 19.23 -11.02 19.98
N MET A 284 18.84 -12.13 19.34
CA MET A 284 18.23 -12.11 18.01
C MET A 284 16.88 -11.38 18.01
N ASP A 285 16.09 -11.60 19.05
CA ASP A 285 14.83 -10.88 19.29
C ASP A 285 15.05 -9.38 19.51
N GLN A 286 16.18 -8.98 20.07
CA GLN A 286 16.46 -7.56 20.35
C GLN A 286 16.77 -6.75 19.09
N GLU A 287 17.54 -7.27 18.14
CA GLU A 287 17.82 -6.55 16.89
C GLU A 287 16.56 -6.35 16.04
N GLU A 288 15.70 -7.38 15.98
CA GLU A 288 14.40 -7.28 15.31
C GLU A 288 13.49 -6.26 16.03
N LYS A 289 13.43 -6.29 17.36
CA LYS A 289 12.68 -5.29 18.16
C LYS A 289 13.20 -3.86 17.90
N PHE A 290 14.50 -3.66 17.83
CA PHE A 290 15.10 -2.35 17.52
C PHE A 290 14.78 -1.90 16.09
N TYR A 291 14.81 -2.83 15.13
CA TYR A 291 14.43 -2.54 13.75
C TYR A 291 12.96 -2.14 13.63
N LEU A 292 12.05 -2.88 14.28
CA LEU A 292 10.62 -2.54 14.34
C LEU A 292 10.38 -1.15 14.94
N ARG A 293 11.09 -0.78 16.02
CA ARG A 293 11.01 0.57 16.60
C ARG A 293 11.48 1.66 15.63
N ARG A 294 12.51 1.39 14.82
CA ARG A 294 12.99 2.32 13.78
C ARG A 294 11.96 2.42 12.65
N LEU A 295 11.30 1.32 12.28
CA LEU A 295 10.19 1.34 11.31
C LEU A 295 9.01 2.19 11.82
N ASP A 296 8.60 2.03 13.08
CA ASP A 296 7.56 2.85 13.72
C ASP A 296 7.92 4.35 13.74
N ALA A 297 9.22 4.68 13.80
CA ALA A 297 9.73 6.05 13.70
C ALA A 297 9.69 6.63 12.28
N GLY A 298 9.45 5.79 11.28
CA GLY A 298 9.40 6.15 9.86
C GLY A 298 10.68 5.86 9.09
N LEU A 299 11.50 4.88 9.52
CA LEU A 299 12.69 4.44 8.77
C LEU A 299 12.35 4.06 7.32
N PHE A 300 11.23 3.38 7.08
CA PHE A 300 10.84 3.00 5.72
C PHE A 300 10.57 4.23 4.84
N THR A 301 9.89 5.25 5.38
CA THR A 301 9.69 6.51 4.65
C THR A 301 11.01 7.22 4.38
N LEU A 302 11.95 7.23 5.33
CA LEU A 302 13.30 7.79 5.15
C LEU A 302 14.04 7.08 4.00
N GLN A 303 14.01 5.75 3.99
CA GLN A 303 14.64 4.93 2.94
C GLN A 303 14.02 5.21 1.56
N LEU A 304 12.70 5.37 1.46
CA LEU A 304 12.04 5.75 0.21
C LEU A 304 12.46 7.14 -0.27
N VAL A 305 12.55 8.11 0.64
CA VAL A 305 13.00 9.48 0.34
C VAL A 305 14.44 9.48 -0.17
N ASP A 306 15.34 8.78 0.52
CA ASP A 306 16.75 8.67 0.15
C ASP A 306 16.93 7.91 -1.16
N TYR A 307 16.13 6.87 -1.38
CA TYR A 307 16.10 6.15 -2.65
C TYR A 307 15.70 7.08 -3.82
N ILE A 308 14.61 7.85 -3.66
CA ILE A 308 14.19 8.85 -4.65
C ILE A 308 15.34 9.82 -4.90
N MET A 309 15.99 10.31 -3.85
CA MET A 309 17.10 11.27 -3.93
C MET A 309 18.29 10.73 -4.73
N LEU A 310 18.73 9.49 -4.44
CA LEU A 310 19.80 8.83 -5.16
C LEU A 310 19.46 8.64 -6.65
N ASP A 311 18.23 8.17 -6.94
CA ASP A 311 17.80 7.86 -8.29
C ASP A 311 17.72 9.13 -9.16
N ILE A 312 17.11 10.21 -8.65
CA ILE A 312 16.98 11.47 -9.40
C ILE A 312 18.32 12.20 -9.54
N CYS A 313 19.24 12.07 -8.59
CA CYS A 313 20.58 12.66 -8.71
C CYS A 313 21.47 11.90 -9.70
N SER A 314 21.26 10.59 -9.84
CA SER A 314 22.02 9.75 -10.77
C SER A 314 21.46 9.77 -12.19
N SER A 315 20.14 9.88 -12.33
CA SER A 315 19.45 9.75 -13.62
C SER A 315 18.92 11.08 -14.18
N GLY A 316 18.76 12.10 -13.33
CA GLY A 316 18.26 13.41 -13.72
C GLY A 316 19.36 14.39 -14.14
N PRO A 317 18.98 15.62 -14.54
CA PRO A 317 19.95 16.65 -14.88
C PRO A 317 20.87 17.01 -13.71
N PRO A 318 22.15 17.40 -13.97
CA PRO A 318 23.12 17.73 -12.92
C PRO A 318 22.66 18.80 -11.92
N SER A 319 21.76 19.70 -12.33
CA SER A 319 21.21 20.74 -11.46
C SER A 319 20.45 20.19 -10.25
N ILE A 320 19.84 18.99 -10.36
CA ILE A 320 19.19 18.32 -9.22
C ILE A 320 20.24 17.98 -8.15
N LYS A 321 21.34 17.33 -8.54
CA LYS A 321 22.42 16.97 -7.61
C LYS A 321 23.05 18.22 -6.98
N GLN A 322 23.24 19.28 -7.77
CA GLN A 322 23.74 20.56 -7.26
C GLN A 322 22.81 21.14 -6.17
N ARG A 323 21.48 21.10 -6.38
CA ARG A 323 20.50 21.57 -5.38
C ARG A 323 20.52 20.73 -4.10
N VAL A 324 20.58 19.40 -4.21
CA VAL A 324 20.69 18.49 -3.05
C VAL A 324 21.94 18.82 -2.23
N LEU A 325 23.10 18.94 -2.88
CA LEU A 325 24.37 19.26 -2.21
C LEU A 325 24.34 20.65 -1.55
N GLN A 326 23.74 21.64 -2.21
CA GLN A 326 23.56 22.97 -1.64
C GLN A 326 22.77 22.91 -0.33
N ILE A 327 21.66 22.19 -0.30
CA ILE A 327 20.80 22.09 0.89
C ILE A 327 21.50 21.29 2.01
N LEU A 328 22.18 20.19 1.68
CA LEU A 328 22.98 19.42 2.64
C LEU A 328 24.02 20.31 3.32
N ASN A 329 24.77 21.10 2.55
CA ASN A 329 25.78 22.02 3.10
C ASN A 329 25.17 23.11 4.00
N LEU A 330 24.00 23.64 3.65
CA LEU A 330 23.32 24.67 4.44
C LEU A 330 22.77 24.16 5.77
N ARG A 331 22.32 22.90 5.82
CA ARG A 331 21.71 22.29 7.01
C ARG A 331 22.67 21.38 7.80
N GLY A 332 23.95 21.32 7.42
CA GLY A 332 24.94 20.45 8.07
C GLY A 332 24.72 18.95 7.82
N GLY A 333 23.97 18.59 6.77
CA GLY A 333 23.75 17.21 6.37
C GLY A 333 24.96 16.60 5.68
N SER A 334 25.06 15.27 5.71
CA SER A 334 26.18 14.53 5.11
C SER A 334 25.68 13.54 4.05
N ILE A 335 26.31 13.59 2.87
CA ILE A 335 26.14 12.58 1.81
C ILE A 335 26.39 11.18 2.36
N LYS A 336 27.35 11.04 3.29
CA LYS A 336 27.69 9.74 3.89
C LYS A 336 26.51 9.15 4.65
N THR A 337 25.69 9.98 5.30
CA THR A 337 24.49 9.53 6.02
C THR A 337 23.49 8.90 5.05
N ILE A 338 23.16 9.58 3.95
CA ILE A 338 22.27 9.04 2.90
C ILE A 338 22.82 7.74 2.32
N ARG A 339 24.12 7.69 2.00
CA ARG A 339 24.76 6.47 1.48
C ARG A 339 24.69 5.31 2.48
N ASN A 340 24.83 5.57 3.78
CA ASN A 340 24.78 4.54 4.81
C ASN A 340 23.36 3.98 4.97
N ILE A 341 22.34 4.86 5.05
CA ILE A 341 20.92 4.47 5.09
C ILE A 341 20.58 3.58 3.88
N MET A 342 21.05 3.97 2.69
CA MET A 342 20.75 3.23 1.46
C MET A 342 21.53 1.92 1.32
N ARG A 343 22.72 1.80 1.91
CA ARG A 343 23.42 0.51 2.03
C ARG A 343 22.72 -0.43 3.00
N GLU A 344 22.24 0.09 4.12
CA GLU A 344 21.43 -0.67 5.08
C GLU A 344 20.14 -1.16 4.42
N TYR A 345 19.43 -0.27 3.70
CA TYR A 345 18.25 -0.62 2.94
C TYR A 345 18.53 -1.73 1.91
N ALA A 346 19.65 -1.63 1.17
CA ALA A 346 20.05 -2.66 0.21
C ALA A 346 20.40 -4.01 0.88
N GLY A 347 20.95 -4.00 2.09
CA GLY A 347 21.21 -5.22 2.88
C GLY A 347 19.91 -5.88 3.37
N ASN A 348 18.93 -5.06 3.74
CA ASN A 348 17.65 -5.48 4.33
C ASN A 348 16.51 -5.61 3.30
N LEU A 349 16.79 -5.56 1.99
CA LEU A 349 15.79 -5.88 0.96
C LEU A 349 15.22 -7.27 1.28
N GLY A 350 13.91 -7.33 1.61
CA GLY A 350 13.29 -8.48 2.27
C GLY A 350 13.27 -9.79 1.48
N ASP A 351 12.52 -10.77 2.01
CA ASP A 351 12.25 -12.08 1.41
C ASP A 351 11.43 -11.95 0.12
N ALA A 352 12.05 -11.47 -0.95
CA ALA A 352 11.53 -11.68 -2.28
C ALA A 352 11.42 -13.20 -2.49
N LYS A 353 10.27 -13.67 -3.00
CA LYS A 353 10.07 -15.08 -3.39
C LYS A 353 11.12 -15.58 -4.40
N ASP A 354 11.90 -14.66 -4.98
CA ASP A 354 12.95 -14.90 -5.97
C ASP A 354 14.25 -14.18 -5.55
N GLU A 355 15.23 -14.96 -5.11
CA GLU A 355 16.55 -14.50 -4.66
C GLU A 355 17.31 -13.74 -5.78
N SER A 356 17.09 -14.10 -7.04
CA SER A 356 17.74 -13.44 -8.18
C SER A 356 17.25 -12.00 -8.37
N LEU A 357 15.95 -11.75 -8.18
CA LEU A 357 15.39 -10.40 -8.26
C LEU A 357 15.89 -9.53 -7.11
N ARG A 358 16.11 -10.12 -5.93
CA ARG A 358 16.70 -9.44 -4.77
C ARG A 358 18.13 -9.01 -5.06
N GLU A 359 18.97 -9.88 -5.60
CA GLU A 359 20.35 -9.57 -5.95
C GLU A 359 20.44 -8.45 -7.01
N VAL A 360 19.61 -8.53 -8.06
CA VAL A 360 19.56 -7.49 -9.10
C VAL A 360 19.17 -6.14 -8.51
N GLU A 361 18.18 -6.11 -7.62
CA GLU A 361 17.74 -4.88 -6.98
C GLU A 361 18.80 -4.33 -6.02
N GLN A 362 19.43 -5.19 -5.23
CA GLN A 362 20.52 -4.82 -4.33
C GLN A 362 21.67 -4.18 -5.11
N GLN A 363 22.12 -4.82 -6.20
CA GLN A 363 23.16 -4.29 -7.07
C GLN A 363 22.77 -2.95 -7.68
N ARG A 364 21.51 -2.80 -8.11
CA ARG A 364 21.01 -1.54 -8.66
C ARG A 364 21.07 -0.40 -7.64
N ILE A 365 20.67 -0.64 -6.39
CA ILE A 365 20.73 0.37 -5.33
C ILE A 365 22.18 0.72 -5.00
N LEU A 366 23.06 -0.27 -4.89
CA LEU A 366 24.49 -0.03 -4.63
C LEU A 366 25.15 0.79 -5.75
N GLN A 367 24.80 0.53 -7.01
CA GLN A 367 25.27 1.35 -8.13
C GLN A 367 24.81 2.81 -8.03
N LEU A 368 23.58 3.06 -7.53
CA LEU A 368 23.10 4.42 -7.28
C LEU A 368 23.88 5.10 -6.16
N VAL A 369 24.17 4.36 -5.08
CA VAL A 369 24.99 4.83 -3.95
C VAL A 369 26.40 5.25 -4.40
N ASP A 370 27.00 4.49 -5.33
CA ASP A 370 28.36 4.77 -5.81
C ASP A 370 28.41 5.95 -6.80
N ARG A 371 27.33 6.19 -7.56
CA ARG A 371 27.21 7.32 -8.51
C ARG A 371 26.83 8.65 -7.84
N PHE A 372 26.13 8.56 -6.71
CA PHE A 372 25.77 9.71 -5.88
C PHE A 372 26.98 10.22 -5.12
#